data_AF-A0A926HDV2-F1
#
_entry.id   AF-A0A926HDV2-F1
#
_cell.length_a   1.000
_cell.length_b   1.000
_cell.length_c   1.000
_cell.angle_alpha   90.00
_cell.angle_beta   90.00
_cell.angle_gamma   90.00
#
_symmetry.space_group_name_H-M   'P 1'
#
loop_
_entity.id
_entity.type
_entity.pdbx_description
1 polymer ?
#
loop_
_entity_poly.entity_id
_entity_poly.type
_entity_poly.pdbx_seq_one_letter_code
_entity_poly.pdbx_strand_id
1 'polypeptide(L)'
;MTARELFQAGQLNEAIKALGAEVRDNPTDTRRRTFLFELLCFAGEYDRAEKHLNMLADGNKENQMGAVVYFSALHAERLRLEKFKEKDLATDPPAQTFAGTLNGEPFESVVDADPRLGARLELFAAGAYMWLPFEHIVSIETETPKRLRDLLWIPALVQTGPEFQDRELGEVLIPVNYP
;
A
#
# COMPACT_ATOMS: atom_id res chain seq x y z
N MET A 1 -25.49 -15.72 -1.10
CA MET A 1 -24.75 -14.68 -0.37
C MET A 1 -24.24 -13.67 -1.37
N THR A 2 -24.27 -12.39 -1.03
CA THR A 2 -23.67 -11.32 -1.86
C THR A 2 -22.15 -11.36 -1.77
N ALA A 3 -21.45 -10.74 -2.73
CA ALA A 3 -19.99 -10.63 -2.64
C ALA A 3 -19.50 -9.98 -1.33
N ARG A 4 -20.26 -9.01 -0.81
CA ARG A 4 -19.93 -8.33 0.46
C ARG A 4 -20.07 -9.26 1.66
N GLU A 5 -21.12 -10.08 1.71
CA GLU A 5 -21.31 -11.07 2.78
C GLU A 5 -20.19 -12.12 2.77
N LEU A 6 -19.82 -12.62 1.59
CA LEU A 6 -18.72 -13.57 1.42
C LEU A 6 -17.39 -12.97 1.90
N PHE A 7 -17.12 -11.71 1.54
CA PHE A 7 -15.92 -11.01 1.99
C PHE A 7 -15.90 -10.83 3.52
N GLN A 8 -17.01 -10.39 4.12
CA GLN A 8 -17.15 -10.24 5.57
C GLN A 8 -17.01 -11.56 6.33
N ALA A 9 -17.37 -12.68 5.71
CA ALA A 9 -17.14 -14.03 6.23
C ALA A 9 -15.71 -14.56 6.02
N GLY A 10 -14.79 -13.74 5.47
CA GLY A 10 -13.40 -14.15 5.19
C GLY A 10 -13.26 -15.03 3.94
N GLN A 11 -14.31 -15.19 3.13
CA GLN A 11 -14.33 -16.05 1.94
C GLN A 11 -13.92 -15.25 0.69
N LEU A 12 -12.67 -14.76 0.67
CA LEU A 12 -12.16 -13.84 -0.36
C LEU A 12 -12.34 -14.36 -1.80
N ASN A 13 -11.96 -15.61 -2.06
CA ASN A 13 -12.05 -16.19 -3.41
C ASN A 13 -13.50 -16.31 -3.90
N GLU A 14 -14.42 -16.69 -3.03
CA GLU A 14 -15.85 -16.76 -3.37
C GLU A 14 -16.43 -15.35 -3.57
N ALA A 15 -15.99 -14.37 -2.77
CA ALA A 15 -16.36 -12.96 -2.95
C ALA A 15 -15.91 -12.43 -4.32
N ILE A 16 -14.67 -12.69 -4.74
CA ILE A 16 -14.13 -12.32 -6.05
C ILE A 16 -14.95 -12.96 -7.17
N LYS A 17 -15.27 -14.25 -7.05
CA LYS A 17 -16.06 -14.99 -8.04
C LYS A 17 -17.47 -14.42 -8.18
N ALA A 18 -18.16 -14.19 -7.06
CA ALA A 18 -19.49 -13.61 -7.04
C ALA A 18 -19.48 -12.19 -7.64
N LEU A 19 -18.57 -11.33 -7.18
CA LEU A 19 -18.47 -9.95 -7.65
C LEU A 19 -18.07 -9.85 -9.12
N GLY A 20 -17.24 -10.77 -9.60
CA GLY A 20 -16.88 -10.88 -11.02
C GLY A 20 -18.09 -11.18 -11.91
N ALA A 21 -19.04 -12.00 -11.44
CA ALA A 21 -20.30 -12.20 -12.13
C ALA A 21 -21.17 -10.92 -12.10
N GLU A 22 -21.29 -10.28 -10.94
CA GLU A 22 -22.06 -9.03 -10.81
C GLU A 22 -21.53 -7.90 -11.72
N VAL A 23 -20.21 -7.73 -11.84
CA VAL A 23 -19.58 -6.75 -12.74
C VAL A 23 -19.80 -7.11 -14.21
N ARG A 24 -19.84 -8.39 -14.56
CA ARG A 24 -20.13 -8.83 -15.94
C ARG A 24 -21.57 -8.48 -16.33
N ASP A 25 -22.51 -8.70 -15.42
CA ASP A 25 -23.92 -8.39 -15.64
C ASP A 25 -24.20 -6.88 -15.59
N ASN A 26 -23.33 -6.10 -14.94
CA ASN A 26 -23.45 -4.65 -14.76
C ASN A 26 -22.14 -3.91 -15.12
N PRO A 27 -21.70 -3.93 -16.39
CA PRO A 27 -20.36 -3.52 -16.79
C PRO A 27 -20.04 -2.02 -16.55
N THR A 28 -21.06 -1.17 -16.48
CA THR A 28 -20.93 0.28 -16.24
C THR A 28 -20.96 0.65 -14.76
N ASP A 29 -21.17 -0.30 -13.85
CA ASP A 29 -21.16 -0.03 -12.41
C ASP A 29 -19.71 0.10 -11.88
N THR A 30 -19.28 1.36 -11.77
CA THR A 30 -17.93 1.72 -11.30
C THR A 30 -17.71 1.37 -9.84
N ARG A 31 -18.75 1.31 -9.00
CA ARG A 31 -18.62 0.96 -7.58
C ARG A 31 -18.32 -0.52 -7.43
N ARG A 32 -19.05 -1.39 -8.13
CA ARG A 32 -18.78 -2.83 -8.16
C ARG A 32 -17.40 -3.13 -8.73
N ARG A 33 -17.02 -2.44 -9.81
CA ARG A 33 -15.70 -2.59 -10.42
C ARG A 33 -14.58 -2.12 -9.50
N THR A 34 -14.78 -1.02 -8.77
CA THR A 34 -13.85 -0.55 -7.74
C THR A 34 -13.67 -1.59 -6.64
N PHE A 35 -14.77 -2.16 -6.13
CA PHE A 35 -14.70 -3.19 -5.10
C PHE A 35 -13.98 -4.46 -5.61
N LEU A 36 -14.23 -4.86 -6.87
CA LEU A 36 -13.53 -5.99 -7.48
C LEU A 36 -12.04 -5.74 -7.64
N PHE A 37 -11.65 -4.54 -8.08
CA PHE A 37 -10.26 -4.12 -8.11
C PHE A 37 -9.60 -4.26 -6.73
N GLU A 38 -10.26 -3.79 -5.67
CA GLU A 38 -9.73 -3.89 -4.30
C GLU A 38 -9.58 -5.36 -3.89
N LEU A 39 -10.61 -6.20 -4.04
CA LEU A 39 -10.53 -7.63 -3.68
C LEU A 39 -9.41 -8.37 -4.44
N LEU A 40 -9.19 -8.04 -5.71
CA LEU A 40 -8.09 -8.62 -6.50
C LEU A 40 -6.72 -8.20 -5.94
N CYS A 41 -6.57 -6.97 -5.46
CA CYS A 41 -5.36 -6.55 -4.76
C CYS A 41 -5.13 -7.37 -3.49
N PHE A 42 -6.18 -7.61 -2.68
CA PHE A 42 -6.08 -8.46 -1.48
C PHE A 42 -5.69 -9.91 -1.79
N ALA A 43 -6.12 -10.43 -2.94
CA ALA A 43 -5.76 -11.78 -3.38
C ALA A 43 -4.37 -11.87 -4.02
N GLY A 44 -3.65 -10.75 -4.15
CA GLY A 44 -2.37 -10.69 -4.86
C GLY A 44 -2.50 -10.85 -6.38
N GLU A 45 -3.71 -10.73 -6.93
CA GLU A 45 -4.00 -10.91 -8.36
C GLU A 45 -3.79 -9.59 -9.14
N TYR A 46 -2.60 -9.01 -9.02
CA TYR A 46 -2.30 -7.65 -9.49
C TYR A 46 -2.53 -7.43 -10.99
N ASP A 47 -2.23 -8.43 -11.85
CA ASP A 47 -2.49 -8.34 -13.29
C ASP A 47 -3.98 -8.19 -13.62
N ARG A 48 -4.84 -8.85 -12.83
CA ARG A 48 -6.29 -8.72 -12.99
C ARG A 48 -6.78 -7.41 -12.38
N ALA A 49 -6.25 -7.02 -11.23
CA ALA A 49 -6.58 -5.75 -10.58
C ALA A 49 -6.29 -4.57 -11.54
N GLU A 50 -5.11 -4.56 -12.16
CA GLU A 50 -4.68 -3.51 -13.09
C GLU A 50 -5.60 -3.37 -14.31
N LYS A 51 -6.13 -4.48 -14.85
CA LYS A 51 -7.13 -4.45 -15.94
C LYS A 51 -8.41 -3.76 -15.51
N HIS A 52 -8.90 -4.01 -14.29
CA HIS A 52 -10.08 -3.33 -13.77
C HIS A 52 -9.80 -1.85 -13.47
N LEU A 53 -8.60 -1.51 -13.02
CA LEU A 53 -8.17 -0.13 -12.79
C LEU A 53 -8.10 0.67 -14.09
N ASN A 54 -7.58 0.10 -15.18
CA ASN A 54 -7.60 0.72 -16.52
C ASN A 54 -9.03 1.09 -16.95
N MET A 55 -9.98 0.16 -16.82
CA MET A 55 -11.39 0.43 -17.15
C MET A 55 -12.03 1.49 -16.24
N LEU A 56 -11.57 1.63 -15.00
CA LEU A 56 -12.02 2.72 -14.10
C LEU A 56 -11.41 4.07 -14.50
N ALA A 57 -10.19 4.06 -15.04
CA ALA A 57 -9.47 5.24 -15.50
C ALA A 57 -10.01 5.79 -16.84
N ASP A 58 -10.64 4.96 -17.68
CA ASP A 58 -11.21 5.36 -19.00
C ASP A 58 -12.38 6.38 -18.92
N GLY A 59 -12.70 6.89 -17.74
CA GLY A 59 -13.71 7.93 -17.53
C GLY A 59 -13.21 9.35 -17.84
N ASN A 60 -13.45 10.28 -16.91
CA ASN A 60 -13.02 11.68 -17.05
C ASN A 60 -11.56 11.88 -16.56
N LYS A 61 -11.03 13.08 -16.77
CA LYS A 61 -9.68 13.48 -16.32
C LYS A 61 -9.47 13.29 -14.80
N GLU A 62 -10.52 13.48 -14.02
CA GLU A 62 -10.49 13.28 -12.56
C GLU A 62 -10.29 11.81 -12.19
N ASN A 63 -11.01 10.89 -12.84
CA ASN A 63 -10.83 9.46 -12.67
C ASN A 63 -9.43 9.00 -13.08
N GLN A 64 -8.92 9.52 -14.20
CA GLN A 64 -7.56 9.22 -14.65
C GLN A 64 -6.54 9.63 -13.59
N MET A 65 -6.63 10.86 -13.07
CA MET A 65 -5.72 11.37 -12.05
C MET A 65 -5.84 10.58 -10.74
N GLY A 66 -7.06 10.23 -10.32
CA GLY A 66 -7.30 9.39 -9.15
C GLY A 66 -6.82 7.95 -9.32
N ALA A 67 -6.68 7.44 -10.54
CA ALA A 67 -6.16 6.10 -10.81
C ALA A 67 -4.62 6.04 -10.80
N VAL A 68 -3.93 7.15 -11.11
CA VAL A 68 -2.45 7.22 -11.18
C VAL A 68 -1.82 6.70 -9.90
N VAL A 69 -2.30 7.14 -8.73
CA VAL A 69 -1.75 6.70 -7.44
C VAL A 69 -1.81 5.19 -7.25
N TYR A 70 -2.87 4.53 -7.75
CA TYR A 70 -3.03 3.08 -7.63
C TYR A 70 -2.28 2.30 -8.72
N PHE A 71 -2.06 2.88 -9.91
CA PHE A 71 -1.12 2.30 -10.86
C PHE A 71 0.30 2.30 -10.29
N SER A 72 0.71 3.42 -9.69
CA SER A 72 1.98 3.54 -8.98
C SER A 72 2.09 2.54 -7.82
N ALA A 73 1.02 2.36 -7.03
CA ALA A 73 0.99 1.39 -5.94
C ALA A 73 1.13 -0.06 -6.43
N LEU A 74 0.39 -0.44 -7.49
CA LEU A 74 0.49 -1.78 -8.09
C LEU A 74 1.89 -2.05 -8.63
N HIS A 75 2.52 -1.07 -9.26
CA HIS A 75 3.89 -1.21 -9.75
C HIS A 75 4.89 -1.37 -8.60
N ALA A 76 4.79 -0.50 -7.58
CA ALA A 76 5.66 -0.55 -6.41
C ALA A 76 5.50 -1.86 -5.61
N GLU A 77 4.27 -2.39 -5.49
CA GLU A 77 4.03 -3.69 -4.85
C GLU A 77 4.70 -4.85 -5.59
N ARG A 78 4.73 -4.83 -6.93
CA ARG A 78 5.46 -5.85 -7.70
C ARG A 78 6.96 -5.79 -7.43
N LEU A 79 7.53 -4.58 -7.43
CA LEU A 79 8.95 -4.37 -7.09
C LEU A 79 9.25 -4.85 -5.67
N ARG A 80 8.33 -4.61 -4.73
CA ARG A 80 8.41 -5.08 -3.35
C ARG A 80 8.47 -6.60 -3.27
N LEU A 81 7.52 -7.28 -3.91
CA LEU A 81 7.47 -8.74 -3.92
C LEU A 81 8.69 -9.36 -4.60
N GLU A 82 9.18 -8.76 -5.67
CA GLU A 82 10.42 -9.16 -6.34
C GLU A 82 11.63 -9.04 -5.40
N LYS A 83 11.80 -7.90 -4.73
CA LYS A 83 12.91 -7.67 -3.78
C LYS A 83 12.95 -8.72 -2.67
N PHE A 84 11.79 -9.02 -2.07
CA PHE A 84 11.69 -10.03 -1.01
C PHE A 84 11.89 -11.47 -1.51
N LYS A 85 11.47 -11.76 -2.75
CA LYS A 85 11.67 -13.06 -3.39
C LYS A 85 13.15 -13.32 -3.71
N GLU A 86 13.85 -12.32 -4.22
CA GLU A 86 15.27 -12.41 -4.59
C GLU A 86 16.21 -12.46 -3.39
N LYS A 87 15.68 -12.22 -2.18
CA LYS A 87 16.45 -12.07 -0.94
C LYS A 87 17.54 -10.99 -1.03
N ASP A 88 17.38 -10.03 -1.93
CA ASP A 88 18.18 -8.81 -1.99
C ASP A 88 17.74 -7.84 -0.88
N LEU A 89 17.88 -8.30 0.35
CA LEU A 89 17.56 -7.57 1.56
C LEU A 89 18.90 -7.08 2.10
N ALA A 90 19.18 -5.79 1.95
CA ALA A 90 20.42 -5.18 2.44
C ALA A 90 20.65 -5.60 3.90
N THR A 91 21.76 -6.30 4.13
CA THR A 91 22.19 -6.82 5.44
C THR A 91 22.52 -5.69 6.41
N ASP A 92 22.06 -5.90 7.66
CA ASP A 92 22.15 -5.06 8.86
C ASP A 92 21.87 -3.55 8.68
N PRO A 93 20.65 -3.08 8.99
CA PRO A 93 20.49 -1.65 9.29
C PRO A 93 21.39 -1.31 10.48
N PRO A 94 22.12 -0.18 10.45
CA PRO A 94 23.01 0.18 11.55
C PRO A 94 22.20 0.22 12.85
N ALA A 95 22.78 -0.30 13.94
CA ALA A 95 22.24 -0.15 15.27
C ALA A 95 22.37 1.32 15.68
N GLN A 96 21.40 2.13 15.27
CA GLN A 96 21.23 3.49 15.77
C GLN A 96 20.00 3.50 16.65
N THR A 97 20.25 3.49 17.95
CA THR A 97 19.25 3.89 18.94
C THR A 97 18.95 5.36 18.70
N PHE A 98 17.80 5.66 18.13
CA PHE A 98 17.27 7.00 18.10
C PHE A 98 15.96 7.01 18.90
N ALA A 99 15.81 8.04 19.72
CA ALA A 99 14.65 8.23 20.56
C ALA A 99 13.60 9.09 19.86
N GLY A 100 12.36 8.95 20.25
CA GLY A 100 11.26 9.73 19.69
C GLY A 100 9.99 9.58 20.51
N THR A 101 8.86 9.96 19.92
CA THR A 101 7.54 9.74 20.51
C THR A 101 6.64 9.01 19.52
N LEU A 102 5.84 8.08 20.03
CA LEU A 102 4.78 7.39 19.31
C LEU A 102 3.47 7.77 19.96
N ASN A 103 2.65 8.57 19.27
CA ASN A 103 1.38 9.07 19.80
C ASN A 103 1.50 9.77 21.18
N GLY A 104 2.60 10.48 21.39
CA GLY A 104 2.91 11.18 22.65
C GLY A 104 3.68 10.36 23.68
N GLU A 105 3.78 9.04 23.53
CA GLU A 105 4.54 8.18 24.42
C GLU A 105 6.01 8.08 23.98
N PRO A 106 6.99 8.30 24.86
CA PRO A 106 8.40 8.25 24.50
C PRO A 106 8.88 6.83 24.20
N PHE A 107 9.82 6.70 23.27
CA PHE A 107 10.56 5.46 23.00
C PHE A 107 12.06 5.74 22.88
N GLU A 108 12.89 4.74 23.18
CA GLU A 108 14.36 4.80 23.05
C GLU A 108 14.90 4.11 21.79
N SER A 109 14.08 3.26 21.17
CA SER A 109 14.35 2.62 19.89
C SER A 109 13.04 2.21 19.22
N VAL A 110 13.08 2.04 17.90
CA VAL A 110 12.00 1.46 17.12
C VAL A 110 12.57 0.59 16.00
N VAL A 111 11.96 -0.57 15.82
CA VAL A 111 12.26 -1.53 14.76
C VAL A 111 10.95 -2.16 14.30
N ASP A 112 10.92 -2.56 13.05
CA ASP A 112 9.86 -3.43 12.55
C ASP A 112 9.98 -4.84 13.19
N ALA A 113 8.84 -5.51 13.37
CA ALA A 113 8.82 -6.85 13.94
C ALA A 113 9.32 -7.91 12.94
N ASP A 114 9.31 -7.61 11.65
CA ASP A 114 9.98 -8.41 10.63
C ASP A 114 11.48 -8.07 10.60
N PRO A 115 12.37 -9.00 11.00
CA PRO A 115 13.82 -8.76 11.01
C PRO A 115 14.40 -8.51 9.62
N ARG A 116 13.69 -8.88 8.54
CA ARG A 116 14.07 -8.55 7.16
C ARG A 116 14.08 -7.04 6.94
N LEU A 117 13.16 -6.33 7.59
CA LEU A 117 13.03 -4.88 7.54
C LEU A 117 13.93 -4.20 8.58
N GLY A 118 13.83 -4.60 9.85
CA GLY A 118 14.61 -4.00 10.94
C GLY A 118 14.26 -2.53 11.17
N ALA A 119 15.26 -1.65 11.37
CA ALA A 119 15.05 -0.23 11.64
C ALA A 119 14.74 0.62 10.37
N ARG A 120 13.88 0.11 9.48
CA ARG A 120 13.54 0.75 8.20
C ARG A 120 12.03 0.73 7.98
N LEU A 121 11.51 1.80 7.39
CA LEU A 121 10.14 1.91 6.91
C LEU A 121 10.08 1.59 5.42
N GLU A 122 9.13 0.74 5.02
CA GLU A 122 8.77 0.56 3.61
C GLU A 122 7.90 1.73 3.12
N LEU A 123 8.20 2.26 1.93
CA LEU A 123 7.47 3.37 1.32
C LEU A 123 7.26 3.16 -0.18
N PHE A 124 6.09 3.58 -0.67
CA PHE A 124 5.81 3.81 -2.08
C PHE A 124 5.74 5.30 -2.35
N ALA A 125 6.73 5.82 -3.07
CA ALA A 125 6.83 7.23 -3.40
C ALA A 125 7.06 7.40 -4.90
N ALA A 126 6.20 8.18 -5.57
CA ALA A 126 6.25 8.42 -7.02
C ALA A 126 6.35 7.13 -7.88
N GLY A 127 5.71 6.04 -7.43
CA GLY A 127 5.74 4.72 -8.09
C GLY A 127 7.01 3.90 -7.85
N ALA A 128 7.97 4.40 -7.10
CA ALA A 128 9.11 3.61 -6.63
C ALA A 128 8.78 2.95 -5.29
N TYR A 129 9.34 1.75 -5.08
CA TYR A 129 9.40 1.10 -3.78
C TYR A 129 10.78 1.34 -3.16
N MET A 130 10.81 1.81 -1.91
CA MET A 130 12.04 2.14 -1.20
C MET A 130 11.98 1.79 0.29
N TRP A 131 13.16 1.64 0.89
CA TRP A 131 13.34 1.54 2.35
C TRP A 131 13.95 2.83 2.88
N LEU A 132 13.32 3.40 3.90
CA LEU A 132 13.81 4.60 4.58
C LEU A 132 14.22 4.23 6.01
N PRO A 133 15.51 4.36 6.37
CA PRO A 133 15.95 4.21 7.76
C PRO A 133 15.18 5.14 8.69
N PHE A 134 14.69 4.64 9.81
CA PHE A 134 13.89 5.47 10.72
C PHE A 134 14.68 6.65 11.30
N GLU A 135 16.01 6.54 11.43
CA GLU A 135 16.89 7.63 11.88
C GLU A 135 16.81 8.90 11.01
N HIS A 136 16.38 8.78 9.75
CA HIS A 136 16.21 9.90 8.83
C HIS A 136 14.79 10.48 8.84
N ILE A 137 13.87 9.88 9.60
CA ILE A 137 12.46 10.26 9.66
C ILE A 137 12.24 11.24 10.81
N VAL A 138 11.68 12.40 10.49
CA VAL A 138 11.27 13.41 11.47
C VAL A 138 9.86 13.12 11.99
N SER A 139 8.94 12.76 11.09
CA SER A 139 7.56 12.44 11.44
C SER A 139 6.92 11.51 10.42
N ILE A 140 5.97 10.71 10.90
CA ILE A 140 5.06 9.90 10.10
C ILE A 140 3.65 10.20 10.60
N GLU A 141 2.79 10.67 9.71
CA GLU A 141 1.38 10.90 10.01
C GLU A 141 0.51 10.07 9.07
N THR A 142 -0.43 9.33 9.65
CA THR A 142 -1.43 8.55 8.91
C THR A 142 -2.82 8.88 9.43
N GLU A 143 -3.83 8.70 8.58
CA GLU A 143 -5.23 8.77 9.00
C GLU A 143 -5.79 7.36 9.22
N THR A 144 -6.88 7.25 9.98
CA THR A 144 -7.63 5.99 10.09
C THR A 144 -8.05 5.50 8.69
N PRO A 145 -7.83 4.21 8.35
CA PRO A 145 -8.24 3.63 7.07
C PRO A 145 -9.70 3.96 6.71
N LYS A 146 -9.91 4.57 5.53
CA LYS A 146 -11.24 5.02 5.04
C LYS A 146 -11.75 4.15 3.90
N ARG A 147 -10.83 3.54 3.15
CA ARG A 147 -11.10 2.69 2.00
C ARG A 147 -10.53 1.31 2.25
N LEU A 148 -11.06 0.31 1.55
CA LEU A 148 -10.61 -1.06 1.74
C LEU A 148 -9.12 -1.22 1.41
N ARG A 149 -8.66 -0.56 0.33
CA ARG A 149 -7.24 -0.53 -0.08
C ARG A 149 -6.29 0.11 0.93
N ASP A 150 -6.78 0.92 1.87
CA ASP A 150 -5.92 1.53 2.90
C ASP A 150 -5.40 0.46 3.88
N LEU A 151 -6.03 -0.73 3.90
CA LEU A 151 -5.55 -1.92 4.61
C LEU A 151 -4.52 -2.73 3.80
N LEU A 152 -4.11 -2.25 2.62
CA LEU A 152 -2.97 -2.74 1.84
C LEU A 152 -1.87 -1.68 1.82
N TRP A 153 -2.25 -0.45 1.43
CA TRP A 153 -1.36 0.68 1.26
C TRP A 153 -1.99 1.92 1.89
N ILE A 154 -1.56 2.27 3.10
CA ILE A 154 -2.12 3.41 3.82
C ILE A 154 -1.46 4.70 3.36
N PRO A 155 -2.22 5.76 3.01
CA PRO A 155 -1.65 7.07 2.77
C PRO A 155 -0.97 7.63 4.03
N ALA A 156 0.19 8.25 3.84
CA ALA A 156 0.96 8.85 4.91
C ALA A 156 1.63 10.15 4.46
N LEU A 157 1.81 11.08 5.39
CA LEU A 157 2.75 12.18 5.28
C LEU A 157 4.03 11.78 6.01
N VAL A 158 5.14 11.76 5.28
CA VAL A 158 6.46 11.42 5.84
C VAL A 158 7.39 12.59 5.65
N GLN A 159 7.90 13.14 6.76
CA GLN A 159 8.92 14.19 6.74
C GLN A 159 10.28 13.58 7.05
N THR A 160 11.29 13.95 6.24
CA THR A 160 12.67 13.50 6.43
C THR A 160 13.57 14.65 6.86
N GLY A 161 14.65 14.33 7.56
CA GLY A 161 15.64 15.32 7.99
C GLY A 161 16.62 15.77 6.88
N PRO A 162 17.48 16.77 7.18
CA PRO A 162 18.40 17.38 6.20
C PRO A 162 19.43 16.42 5.61
N GLU A 163 19.82 15.39 6.36
CA GLU A 163 20.77 14.38 5.90
C GLU A 163 20.18 13.50 4.78
N PHE A 164 18.86 13.49 4.63
CA PHE A 164 18.15 12.83 3.53
C PHE A 164 17.75 13.83 2.42
N GLN A 165 18.69 14.69 2.02
CA GLN A 165 18.56 15.67 0.93
C GLN A 165 17.35 16.64 1.05
N ASP A 166 16.79 16.87 2.25
CA ASP A 166 15.58 17.69 2.46
C ASP A 166 14.47 17.41 1.43
N ARG A 167 14.30 16.14 1.03
CA ARG A 167 13.22 15.77 0.12
C ARG A 167 11.93 15.63 0.92
N GLU A 168 11.04 16.60 0.81
CA GLU A 168 9.63 16.32 1.04
C GLU A 168 9.21 15.19 0.10
N LEU A 169 9.05 13.98 0.64
CA LEU A 169 8.50 12.85 -0.11
C LEU A 169 7.02 13.08 -0.44
N GLY A 170 6.39 14.05 0.24
CA GLY A 170 4.99 14.42 0.07
C GLY A 170 4.06 13.33 0.60
N GLU A 171 2.90 13.21 -0.04
CA GLU A 171 1.96 12.11 0.22
C GLU A 171 2.51 10.81 -0.39
N VAL A 172 2.81 9.85 0.47
CA VAL A 172 3.32 8.52 0.12
C VAL A 172 2.31 7.45 0.52
N LEU A 173 2.49 6.23 0.03
CA LEU A 173 1.77 5.08 0.56
C LEU A 173 2.72 4.18 1.35
N ILE A 174 2.28 3.66 2.50
CA ILE A 174 3.01 2.68 3.30
C ILE A 174 2.32 1.32 3.12
N PRO A 175 3.02 0.25 2.67
CA PRO A 175 2.45 -1.09 2.69
C PRO A 175 2.25 -1.55 4.15
N VAL A 176 1.04 -1.95 4.51
CA VAL A 176 0.68 -2.27 5.92
C VAL A 176 0.59 -3.77 6.23
N ASN A 177 0.86 -4.61 5.23
CA ASN A 177 0.92 -6.06 5.37
C ASN A 177 2.29 -6.57 4.96
N TYR A 178 2.83 -7.57 5.65
CA TYR A 178 4.09 -8.20 5.27
C TYR A 178 4.00 -8.88 3.87
N PRO A 179 5.12 -8.92 3.13
CA PRO A 179 5.19 -9.54 1.80
C PRO A 179 5.34 -11.06 1.87
#